data_AF-A0AAN0NFH9-F1
#
_entry.id   AF-A0AAN0NFH9-F1
#
_cell.length_a   1.000
_cell.length_b   1.000
_cell.length_c   1.000
_cell.angle_alpha   90.00
_cell.angle_beta   90.00
_cell.angle_gamma   90.00
#
_symmetry.space_group_name_H-M   'P 1'
#
loop_
_entity.id
_entity.type
_entity.pdbx_description
1 polymer ?
#
loop_
_entity_poly.entity_id
_entity_poly.type
_entity_poly.pdbx_seq_one_letter_code
_entity_poly.pdbx_strand_id
1 'polypeptide(L)'
;MKNPLILSIVAGALFNFAGLNEVPVLHEIARILGDAALPIMLLCVGANLKLRGLTGSVQIIGLSMIGKFVINPLAVILAAWVLSPDPLAFQVALIFAALPVGVASYTLAREMRGDASLMAAMITTQTLLSFLTLPLTLLIGQTVLSLN
;
A
#
# COMPACT_ATOMS: atom_id res chain seq x y z
N MET A 1 12.45 -20.46 -5.09
CA MET A 1 11.10 -19.89 -5.20
C MET A 1 10.27 -20.39 -4.03
N LYS A 2 10.03 -19.57 -3.00
CA LYS A 2 9.37 -19.99 -1.74
C LYS A 2 8.36 -18.97 -1.20
N ASN A 3 8.05 -17.88 -1.93
CA ASN A 3 7.13 -16.85 -1.44
C ASN A 3 5.69 -17.18 -1.88
N PRO A 4 4.86 -17.75 -1.01
CA PRO A 4 3.51 -18.18 -1.37
C PRO A 4 2.62 -17.02 -1.82
N LEU A 5 2.86 -15.80 -1.33
CA LEU A 5 2.08 -14.62 -1.76
C LEU A 5 2.25 -14.34 -3.24
N ILE A 6 3.49 -14.36 -3.75
CA ILE A 6 3.76 -14.09 -5.16
C ILE A 6 3.13 -15.19 -6.03
N LEU A 7 3.24 -16.46 -5.60
CA LEU A 7 2.65 -17.58 -6.31
C LEU A 7 1.13 -17.46 -6.40
N SER A 8 0.45 -17.08 -5.30
CA SER A 8 -0.99 -16.88 -5.28
C SER A 8 -1.44 -15.74 -6.18
N ILE A 9 -0.72 -14.60 -6.19
CA ILE A 9 -1.04 -13.44 -7.06
C ILE A 9 -0.89 -13.84 -8.53
N VAL A 10 0.21 -14.52 -8.89
CA VAL A 10 0.45 -14.97 -10.27
C VAL A 10 -0.60 -15.98 -10.70
N ALA A 11 -0.94 -16.95 -9.84
CA ALA A 11 -1.98 -17.93 -10.14
C ALA A 11 -3.35 -17.25 -10.36
N GLY A 12 -3.72 -16.30 -9.49
CA GLY A 12 -4.96 -15.53 -9.64
C GLY A 12 -4.99 -14.70 -10.93
N ALA A 13 -3.88 -14.04 -11.27
CA ALA A 13 -3.76 -13.26 -12.50
C ALA A 13 -3.89 -14.14 -13.75
N LEU A 14 -3.20 -15.29 -13.79
CA LEU A 14 -3.30 -16.25 -14.89
C LEU A 14 -4.72 -16.79 -15.02
N PHE A 15 -5.40 -17.06 -13.91
CA PHE A 15 -6.78 -17.52 -13.90
C PHE A 15 -7.76 -16.47 -14.46
N ASN A 16 -7.54 -15.19 -14.14
CA ASN A 16 -8.31 -14.08 -14.69
C ASN A 16 -8.07 -13.91 -16.20
N PHE A 17 -6.81 -13.96 -16.66
CA PHE A 17 -6.47 -13.89 -18.09
C PHE A 17 -7.00 -15.07 -18.89
N ALA A 18 -7.10 -16.26 -18.28
CA ALA A 18 -7.66 -17.44 -18.92
C ALA A 18 -9.19 -17.35 -19.13
N GLY A 19 -9.86 -16.30 -18.64
CA GLY A 19 -11.30 -16.09 -18.82
C GLY A 19 -12.16 -17.07 -18.03
N LEU A 20 -11.60 -17.74 -17.01
CA LEU A 20 -12.26 -18.73 -16.17
C LEU A 20 -13.16 -18.07 -15.11
N ASN A 21 -13.97 -17.09 -15.52
CA ASN A 21 -14.61 -16.13 -14.62
C ASN A 21 -15.72 -16.71 -13.73
N GLU A 22 -16.11 -17.98 -13.90
CA GLU A 22 -17.28 -18.54 -13.21
C GLU A 22 -17.06 -20.00 -12.78
N VAL A 23 -16.05 -20.26 -11.95
CA VAL A 23 -16.05 -21.49 -11.13
C VAL A 23 -16.85 -21.18 -9.86
N PRO A 24 -18.14 -21.58 -9.75
CA PRO A 24 -19.09 -20.97 -8.81
C PRO A 24 -18.64 -21.10 -7.35
N VAL A 25 -18.11 -22.26 -6.97
CA VAL A 25 -17.64 -22.53 -5.61
C VAL A 25 -16.35 -21.77 -5.31
N LEU A 26 -15.40 -21.75 -6.25
CA LEU A 26 -14.10 -21.10 -6.04
C LEU A 26 -14.24 -19.58 -5.98
N HIS A 27 -15.05 -19.00 -6.86
CA HIS A 27 -15.27 -17.57 -6.91
C HIS A 27 -16.00 -17.07 -5.66
N GLU A 28 -17.02 -17.80 -5.21
CA GLU A 28 -17.76 -17.42 -4.00
C GLU A 28 -16.89 -17.51 -2.75
N ILE A 29 -16.08 -18.56 -2.61
CA ILE A 29 -15.10 -18.67 -1.52
C ILE A 29 -14.09 -17.52 -1.58
N ALA A 30 -13.53 -17.24 -2.76
CA ALA A 30 -12.57 -16.15 -2.93
C ALA A 30 -13.18 -14.79 -2.62
N ARG A 31 -14.45 -14.57 -2.99
CA ARG A 31 -15.21 -13.35 -2.68
C ARG A 31 -15.41 -13.17 -1.18
N ILE A 32 -15.90 -14.20 -0.49
CA ILE A 32 -16.08 -14.18 0.98
C ILE A 32 -14.74 -13.92 1.69
N LEU A 33 -13.67 -14.58 1.26
CA LEU A 33 -12.34 -14.35 1.82
C LEU A 33 -11.82 -12.94 1.52
N GLY A 34 -12.06 -12.41 0.32
CA GLY A 34 -11.71 -11.05 -0.07
C GLY A 34 -12.44 -9.99 0.77
N ASP A 35 -13.75 -10.16 0.96
CA ASP A 35 -14.58 -9.29 1.78
C ASP A 35 -14.14 -9.31 3.25
N ALA A 36 -13.74 -10.48 3.75
CA ALA A 36 -13.17 -10.62 5.09
C ALA A 36 -11.72 -10.12 5.21
N ALA A 37 -10.97 -10.02 4.11
CA ALA A 37 -9.57 -9.64 4.14
C ALA A 37 -9.36 -8.20 4.62
N LEU A 38 -10.21 -7.26 4.20
CA LEU A 38 -10.12 -5.87 4.62
C LEU A 38 -10.26 -5.67 6.14
N PRO A 39 -11.33 -6.15 6.81
CA PRO A 39 -11.46 -6.01 8.26
C PRO A 39 -10.36 -6.75 9.03
N ILE A 40 -9.94 -7.94 8.57
CA ILE A 40 -8.83 -8.67 9.19
C ILE A 40 -7.53 -7.87 9.04
N MET A 41 -7.26 -7.30 7.86
CA MET A 41 -6.09 -6.46 7.63
C MET A 41 -6.09 -5.26 8.58
N LEU A 42 -7.21 -4.55 8.74
CA LEU A 42 -7.31 -3.40 9.64
C LEU A 42 -7.07 -3.81 11.10
N LEU A 43 -7.60 -4.96 11.55
CA LEU A 43 -7.34 -5.50 12.88
C LEU A 43 -5.86 -5.85 13.08
N CYS A 44 -5.24 -6.52 12.10
CA CYS A 44 -3.82 -6.87 12.13
C CYS A 44 -2.90 -5.65 12.12
N VAL A 45 -3.25 -4.62 11.34
CA VAL A 45 -2.54 -3.33 11.32
C VAL A 45 -2.63 -2.68 12.70
N GLY A 46 -3.83 -2.59 13.28
CA GLY A 46 -4.03 -2.08 14.64
C GLY A 46 -3.21 -2.83 15.69
N ALA A 47 -3.18 -4.17 15.63
CA ALA A 47 -2.39 -5.01 16.52
C ALA A 47 -0.87 -4.87 16.31
N ASN A 48 -0.42 -4.52 15.10
CA ASN A 48 0.99 -4.29 14.78
C ASN A 48 1.50 -2.90 15.16
N LEU A 49 0.61 -1.94 15.50
CA LEU A 49 1.01 -0.61 15.93
C LEU A 49 1.76 -0.70 17.26
N LYS A 50 3.09 -0.63 17.20
CA LYS A 50 3.95 -0.62 18.39
C LYS A 50 4.14 0.82 18.87
N LEU A 51 3.28 1.24 19.79
CA LEU A 51 3.38 2.57 20.45
C LEU A 51 4.57 2.69 21.42
N ARG A 52 5.08 1.55 21.92
CA ARG A 52 6.25 1.47 22.79
C ARG A 52 7.48 1.04 22.00
N GLY A 53 8.59 1.77 22.16
CA GLY A 53 9.87 1.44 21.52
C GLY A 53 10.12 2.15 20.18
N LEU A 54 9.58 3.37 20.00
CA LEU A 54 9.99 4.32 18.94
C LEU A 54 11.42 4.81 19.19
N THR A 55 12.37 3.89 19.26
CA THR A 55 13.79 4.16 19.40
C THR A 55 14.41 3.99 18.02
N GLY A 56 14.45 5.07 17.26
CA GLY A 56 15.00 5.11 15.91
C GLY A 56 15.39 6.54 15.56
N SER A 57 16.26 6.72 14.56
CA SER A 57 16.68 8.05 14.15
C SER A 57 15.50 8.84 13.55
N VAL A 58 15.05 9.87 14.27
CA VAL A 58 13.96 10.77 13.86
C VAL A 58 14.23 11.36 12.48
N GLN A 59 15.50 11.64 12.15
CA GLN A 59 15.91 12.16 10.85
C GLN A 59 15.62 11.18 9.72
N ILE A 60 15.93 9.89 9.91
CA ILE A 60 15.72 8.86 8.87
C ILE A 60 14.22 8.59 8.70
N ILE A 61 13.45 8.56 9.80
CA ILE A 61 11.99 8.41 9.75
C ILE A 61 11.35 9.59 9.00
N GLY A 62 11.77 10.82 9.32
CA GLY A 62 11.30 12.03 8.64
C GLY A 62 11.63 12.04 7.15
N LEU A 63 12.85 11.65 6.77
CA LEU A 63 13.24 11.56 5.36
C LEU A 63 12.41 10.51 4.60
N SER A 64 12.17 9.35 5.22
CA SER A 64 11.33 8.29 4.65
C SER A 64 9.87 8.76 4.46
N MET A 65 9.33 9.53 5.41
CA MET A 65 8.00 10.14 5.28
C MET A 65 7.92 11.11 4.12
N ILE A 66 8.90 11.99 3.95
CA ILE A 66 8.95 12.94 2.83
C ILE A 66 9.02 12.17 1.51
N GLY A 67 9.91 11.18 1.42
CA GLY A 67 10.01 10.33 0.23
C GLY A 67 8.69 9.65 -0.12
N LYS A 68 8.00 9.09 0.89
CA LYS A 68 6.81 8.29 0.66
C LYS A 68 5.54 9.12 0.44
N PHE A 69 5.33 10.18 1.19
CA PHE A 69 4.10 10.98 1.13
C PHE A 69 4.20 12.24 0.26
N VAL A 70 5.40 12.66 -0.14
CA VAL A 70 5.58 13.83 -1.02
C VAL A 70 6.12 13.40 -2.37
N ILE A 71 7.28 12.74 -2.41
CA ILE A 71 7.94 12.39 -3.68
C ILE A 71 7.11 11.38 -4.48
N ASN A 72 6.58 10.34 -3.83
CA ASN A 72 5.81 9.29 -4.51
C ASN A 72 4.50 9.81 -5.18
N PRO A 73 3.59 10.52 -4.49
CA PRO A 73 2.40 11.06 -5.14
C PRO A 73 2.73 12.14 -6.18
N LEU A 74 3.75 12.97 -5.97
CA LEU A 74 4.21 13.91 -7.00
C LEU A 74 4.69 13.18 -8.25
N ALA A 75 5.44 12.10 -8.11
CA ALA A 75 5.89 11.30 -9.24
C ALA A 75 4.70 10.71 -10.03
N VAL A 76 3.66 10.25 -9.35
CA VAL A 76 2.43 9.75 -10.00
C VAL A 76 1.67 10.86 -10.71
N ILE A 77 1.53 12.04 -10.09
CA ILE A 77 0.92 13.21 -10.74
C ILE A 77 1.72 13.56 -12.00
N LEU A 78 3.04 13.73 -11.90
CA LEU A 78 3.92 14.05 -13.04
C LEU A 78 3.85 12.99 -14.15
N ALA A 79 3.81 11.69 -13.79
CA ALA A 79 3.64 10.63 -14.76
C ALA A 79 2.28 10.71 -15.47
N ALA A 80 1.21 11.10 -14.77
CA ALA A 80 -0.11 11.27 -15.35
C ALA A 80 -0.16 12.39 -16.39
N TRP A 81 0.64 13.46 -16.23
CA TRP A 81 0.76 14.53 -17.23
C TRP A 81 1.35 14.03 -18.55
N VAL A 82 2.25 13.04 -18.52
CA VAL A 82 2.92 12.51 -19.71
C VAL A 82 2.13 11.38 -20.34
N LEU A 83 1.53 10.50 -19.54
CA LEU A 83 0.84 9.29 -20.02
C LEU A 83 -0.64 9.52 -20.31
N SER A 84 -1.25 10.60 -19.81
CA SER A 84 -2.68 10.89 -19.91
C SER A 84 -3.58 9.66 -19.64
N PRO A 85 -3.41 8.99 -18.49
CA PRO A 85 -4.18 7.78 -18.16
C PRO A 85 -5.67 8.11 -17.97
N ASP A 86 -6.50 7.07 -18.10
CA ASP A 86 -7.91 7.16 -17.74
C ASP A 86 -8.09 7.69 -16.30
N PRO A 87 -9.11 8.54 -16.04
CA PRO A 87 -9.34 9.11 -14.71
C PRO A 87 -9.41 8.09 -13.57
N LEU A 88 -9.99 6.91 -13.82
CA LEU A 88 -10.07 5.85 -12.82
C LEU A 88 -8.69 5.27 -12.52
N ALA A 89 -7.90 4.99 -13.55
CA ALA A 89 -6.55 4.47 -13.40
C ALA A 89 -5.64 5.46 -12.65
N PHE A 90 -5.78 6.75 -12.92
CA PHE A 90 -5.06 7.80 -12.20
C PHE A 90 -5.44 7.84 -10.71
N GLN A 91 -6.75 7.82 -10.38
CA GLN A 91 -7.20 7.81 -8.99
C GLN A 91 -6.66 6.61 -8.23
N VAL A 92 -6.73 5.41 -8.83
CA VAL A 92 -6.19 4.18 -8.23
C VAL A 92 -4.69 4.33 -7.99
N ALA A 93 -3.93 4.77 -8.99
CA ALA A 93 -2.49 4.96 -8.86
C ALA A 93 -2.14 5.97 -7.76
N LEU A 94 -2.90 7.06 -7.65
CA LEU A 94 -2.69 8.08 -6.63
C LEU A 94 -3.01 7.57 -5.23
N ILE A 95 -4.09 6.78 -5.06
CA ILE A 95 -4.41 6.09 -3.80
C ILE A 95 -3.21 5.21 -3.41
N PHE A 96 -2.72 4.36 -4.31
CA PHE A 96 -1.55 3.50 -4.05
C PHE A 96 -0.29 4.30 -3.71
N ALA A 97 -0.11 5.47 -4.32
CA ALA A 97 1.04 6.33 -4.06
C ALA A 97 0.99 6.95 -2.66
N ALA A 98 -0.20 7.26 -2.17
CA ALA A 98 -0.45 7.88 -0.88
C ALA A 98 -0.48 6.87 0.29
N LEU A 99 -0.52 5.56 0.01
CA LEU A 99 -0.49 4.53 1.05
C LEU A 99 0.83 4.54 1.84
N PRO A 100 0.79 4.29 3.17
CA PRO A 100 1.99 4.12 3.97
C PRO A 100 2.80 2.90 3.52
N VAL A 101 4.05 2.77 3.98
CA VAL A 101 4.87 1.61 3.62
C VAL A 101 4.26 0.31 4.15
N GLY A 102 4.28 -0.74 3.32
CA GLY A 102 3.65 -2.02 3.66
C GLY A 102 4.43 -2.80 4.73
N VAL A 103 3.70 -3.52 5.59
CA VAL A 103 4.26 -4.27 6.74
C VAL A 103 5.28 -5.34 6.31
N ALA A 104 5.19 -5.86 5.09
CA ALA A 104 6.14 -6.82 4.53
C ALA A 104 7.60 -6.31 4.49
N SER A 105 7.81 -4.99 4.46
CA SER A 105 9.14 -4.38 4.49
C SER A 105 9.89 -4.68 5.79
N TYR A 106 9.19 -4.85 6.92
CA TYR A 106 9.79 -5.27 8.19
C TYR A 106 10.41 -6.65 8.09
N THR A 107 9.65 -7.63 7.58
CA THR A 107 10.12 -9.00 7.40
C THR A 107 11.30 -9.04 6.43
N LEU A 108 11.21 -8.31 5.31
CA LEU A 108 12.31 -8.21 4.35
C LEU A 108 13.56 -7.58 4.96
N ALA A 109 13.44 -6.50 5.75
CA ALA A 109 14.56 -5.88 6.43
C ALA A 109 15.24 -6.88 7.38
N ARG A 110 14.46 -7.68 8.12
CA ARG A 110 15.00 -8.70 9.03
C ARG A 110 15.74 -9.82 8.27
N GLU A 111 15.16 -10.32 7.19
CA GLU A 111 15.78 -11.36 6.34
C GLU A 111 17.07 -10.86 5.68
N MET A 112 17.13 -9.59 5.29
CA MET A 112 18.30 -8.96 4.70
C MET A 112 19.33 -8.45 5.72
N ARG A 113 19.16 -8.79 7.02
CA ARG A 113 20.01 -8.32 8.13
C ARG A 113 20.09 -6.80 8.28
N GLY A 114 19.05 -6.09 7.83
CA GLY A 114 18.86 -4.66 8.04
C GLY A 114 18.24 -4.32 9.39
N ASP A 115 17.97 -3.03 9.61
CA ASP A 115 17.39 -2.54 10.86
C ASP A 115 15.85 -2.70 10.87
N ALA A 116 15.42 -3.88 11.31
CA ALA A 116 14.00 -4.19 11.44
C ALA A 116 13.30 -3.30 12.48
N SER A 117 13.99 -2.88 13.55
CA SER A 117 13.42 -2.03 14.60
C SER A 117 13.12 -0.64 14.06
N LEU A 118 14.04 -0.04 13.29
CA LEU A 118 13.82 1.22 12.59
C LEU A 118 12.69 1.11 11.57
N MET A 119 12.61 0.01 10.83
CA MET A 119 11.55 -0.21 9.85
C MET A 119 10.17 -0.34 10.52
N ALA A 120 10.08 -1.01 11.67
CA ALA A 120 8.85 -1.05 12.46
C ALA A 120 8.40 0.34 12.97
N ALA A 121 9.36 1.17 13.39
CA ALA A 121 9.08 2.55 13.79
C ALA A 121 8.58 3.38 12.61
N MET A 122 9.17 3.24 11.41
CA MET A 122 8.69 3.89 10.18
C MET A 122 7.28 3.45 9.81
N ILE A 123 6.99 2.13 9.80
CA ILE A 123 5.66 1.61 9.49
C ILE A 123 4.62 2.18 10.44
N THR A 124 4.88 2.14 11.75
CA THR A 124 3.95 2.63 12.77
C THR A 124 3.67 4.12 12.62
N THR A 125 4.73 4.93 12.49
CA THR A 125 4.60 6.39 12.35
C THR A 125 3.91 6.78 11.03
N GLN A 126 4.25 6.14 9.92
CA GLN A 126 3.60 6.40 8.63
C GLN A 126 2.14 5.95 8.62
N THR A 127 1.80 4.82 9.27
CA THR A 127 0.42 4.35 9.38
C THR A 127 -0.43 5.29 10.21
N LEU A 128 0.11 5.83 11.31
CA LEU A 128 -0.59 6.86 12.10
C LEU A 128 -0.78 8.14 11.30
N LEU A 129 0.27 8.60 10.60
CA LEU A 129 0.20 9.81 9.80
C LEU A 129 -0.70 9.67 8.57
N SER A 130 -0.85 8.44 8.04
CA SER A 130 -1.70 8.16 6.87
C SER A 130 -3.16 8.46 7.10
N PHE A 131 -3.65 8.42 8.35
CA PHE A 131 -5.01 8.85 8.68
C PHE A 131 -5.28 10.31 8.27
N LEU A 132 -4.25 11.15 8.26
CA LEU A 132 -4.36 12.55 7.82
C LEU A 132 -3.86 12.71 6.38
N THR A 133 -2.74 12.09 6.00
CA THR A 133 -2.13 12.34 4.68
C THR A 133 -2.91 11.70 3.53
N LEU A 134 -3.55 10.54 3.73
CA LEU A 134 -4.38 9.90 2.70
C LEU A 134 -5.55 10.79 2.25
N PRO A 135 -6.47 11.24 3.13
CA PRO A 135 -7.59 12.07 2.70
C PRO A 135 -7.13 13.39 2.09
N LEU A 136 -6.04 13.99 2.61
CA LEU A 136 -5.47 15.22 2.04
C LEU A 136 -4.93 15.00 0.61
N THR A 137 -4.18 13.93 0.38
CA THR A 137 -3.62 13.62 -0.94
C THR A 137 -4.72 13.32 -1.96
N LEU A 138 -5.79 12.64 -1.53
CA LEU A 138 -6.93 12.36 -2.40
C LEU A 138 -7.74 13.61 -2.73
N LEU A 139 -7.93 14.52 -1.77
CA LEU A 139 -8.57 15.80 -2.02
C LEU A 139 -7.80 16.60 -3.09
N ILE A 140 -6.47 16.66 -2.97
CA ILE A 140 -5.61 17.31 -3.96
C ILE A 140 -5.68 16.60 -5.32
N GLY A 141 -5.70 15.27 -5.34
CA GLY A 141 -5.87 14.49 -6.56
C GLY A 141 -7.18 14.79 -7.30
N GLN A 142 -8.27 14.91 -6.55
CA GLN A 142 -9.59 15.24 -7.09
C GLN A 142 -9.63 16.66 -7.66
N THR A 143 -9.00 17.64 -6.99
CA THR A 143 -8.95 19.00 -7.54
C THR A 143 -8.14 19.07 -8.84
N VAL A 144 -7.03 18.35 -8.93
CA VAL A 144 -6.22 18.24 -10.16
C VAL A 144 -7.04 17.62 -11.31
N LEU A 145 -7.81 16.58 -11.02
CA LEU A 145 -8.72 15.96 -11.99
C LEU A 145 -9.85 16.88 -12.44
N SER A 146 -10.39 17.72 -11.56
CA SER A 146 -11.47 18.66 -11.91
C SER A 146 -11.03 19.87 -12.74
N LEU A 147 -9.73 20.15 -12.79
CA LEU A 147 -9.14 21.27 -13.54
C LEU A 147 -8.73 20.89 -14.96
N ASN A 148 -8.80 19.60 -15.30
CA ASN A 148 -8.41 19.03 -16.60
C ASN A 148 -9.64 18.46 -17.31
#